data_AF-A0A0R2JK60-F1
#
_entry.id   AF-A0A0R2JK60-F1
#
_cell.length_a   1.000
_cell.length_b   1.000
_cell.length_c   1.000
_cell.angle_alpha   90.00
_cell.angle_beta   90.00
_cell.angle_gamma   90.00
#
_symmetry.space_group_name_H-M   'P 1'
#
loop_
_entity.id
_entity.type
_entity.pdbx_description
1 polymer ?
#
loop_
_entity_poly.entity_id
_entity_poly.type
_entity_poly.pdbx_seq_one_letter_code
_entity_poly.pdbx_strand_id
1 'polypeptide(L)'
;MTKTLKVRLWDKKTGEFNTVTQTFIPLRKVLDWLKLEEEIAEMVDNQQKLFKYFDDLGKGKEVGEIPETTAPLSDIEIFERRIQLIADLFDNKEVTYDALLDNANAMDKLIVDVQEIVMNQYSKADGSNDSGKD
;
A
#
# COMPACT_ATOMS: atom_id res chain seq x y z
N MET A 1 4.33 -9.13 -19.70
CA MET A 1 5.50 -8.28 -19.42
C MET A 1 5.70 -8.23 -17.92
N THR A 2 6.93 -8.34 -17.41
CA THR A 2 7.22 -8.11 -15.99
C THR A 2 7.10 -6.61 -15.74
N LYS A 3 6.23 -6.18 -14.82
CA LYS A 3 6.14 -4.76 -14.44
C LYS A 3 7.32 -4.43 -13.50
N THR A 4 7.94 -3.29 -13.72
CA THR A 4 9.10 -2.81 -12.95
C THR A 4 8.67 -1.61 -12.13
N LEU A 5 8.96 -1.62 -10.83
CA LEU A 5 8.72 -0.48 -9.96
C LEU A 5 9.78 0.58 -10.25
N LYS A 6 9.36 1.83 -10.42
CA LYS A 6 10.27 2.94 -10.73
C LYS A 6 10.01 4.09 -9.78
N VAL A 7 11.07 4.66 -9.25
CA VAL A 7 11.00 5.90 -8.48
C VAL A 7 12.01 6.89 -9.01
N ARG A 8 11.61 8.16 -9.06
CA ARG A 8 12.48 9.27 -9.44
C ARG A 8 12.87 10.02 -8.18
N LEU A 9 14.16 10.06 -7.88
CA LEU A 9 14.72 10.67 -6.68
C LEU A 9 15.59 11.86 -7.06
N TRP A 10 15.41 12.97 -6.37
CA TRP A 10 16.31 14.11 -6.43
C TRP A 10 17.62 13.81 -5.69
N ASP A 11 18.74 13.87 -6.40
CA ASP A 11 20.06 13.77 -5.78
C ASP A 11 20.56 15.17 -5.40
N LYS A 12 20.62 15.43 -4.08
CA LYS A 12 21.08 16.71 -3.52
C LYS A 12 22.55 17.01 -3.83
N LYS A 13 23.38 16.00 -4.13
CA LYS A 13 24.82 16.20 -4.43
C LYS A 13 25.04 16.67 -5.86
N THR A 14 24.31 16.08 -6.80
CA THR A 14 24.46 16.37 -8.23
C THR A 14 23.48 17.45 -8.70
N GLY A 15 22.38 17.66 -7.98
CA GLY A 15 21.30 18.56 -8.40
C GLY A 15 20.51 18.01 -9.59
N GLU A 16 20.51 16.68 -9.77
CA GLU A 16 19.81 16.01 -10.85
C GLU A 16 18.84 14.95 -10.32
N PHE A 17 17.86 14.59 -11.14
CA PHE A 17 16.96 13.49 -10.83
C PHE A 17 17.50 12.17 -11.35
N ASN A 18 17.64 11.19 -10.47
CA ASN A 18 17.98 9.82 -10.82
C ASN A 18 16.73 8.93 -10.79
N THR A 19 16.63 7.99 -11.73
CA THR A 19 15.55 7.00 -11.74
C THR A 19 16.09 5.68 -11.22
N VAL A 20 15.51 5.20 -10.12
CA VAL A 20 15.81 3.89 -9.55
C VAL A 20 14.70 2.92 -9.92
N THR A 21 15.07 1.69 -10.27
CA THR A 21 14.11 0.67 -10.71
C THR A 21 14.28 -0.64 -9.94
N GLN A 22 13.18 -1.28 -9.57
CA GLN A 22 13.14 -2.62 -8.96
C GLN A 22 12.30 -3.55 -9.85
N THR A 23 12.92 -4.61 -10.35
CA THR A 23 12.28 -5.54 -11.32
C THR A 23 11.66 -6.76 -10.66
N PHE A 24 12.13 -7.13 -9.46
CA PHE A 24 11.62 -8.26 -8.70
C PHE A 24 11.47 -7.87 -7.24
N ILE A 25 10.29 -8.05 -6.67
CA ILE A 25 10.02 -7.79 -5.26
C ILE A 25 9.89 -9.14 -4.55
N PRO A 26 10.74 -9.48 -3.56
CA PRO A 26 10.61 -10.72 -2.82
C PRO A 26 9.24 -10.85 -2.13
N LEU A 27 8.67 -12.06 -2.12
CA LEU A 27 7.33 -12.32 -1.55
C LEU A 27 7.21 -11.83 -0.10
N ARG A 28 8.26 -11.96 0.70
CA ARG A 28 8.26 -11.48 2.09
C ARG A 28 7.93 -9.98 2.16
N LYS A 29 8.55 -9.15 1.33
CA LYS A 29 8.30 -7.70 1.31
C LYS A 29 6.89 -7.37 0.81
N VAL A 30 6.37 -8.17 -0.13
CA VAL A 30 4.96 -8.10 -0.56
C VAL A 30 4.01 -8.42 0.59
N LEU A 31 4.28 -9.45 1.38
CA LEU A 31 3.44 -9.81 2.52
C LEU A 31 3.44 -8.71 3.58
N ASP A 32 4.57 -8.03 3.80
CA ASP A 32 4.64 -6.90 4.74
C ASP A 32 3.79 -5.71 4.24
N TRP A 33 3.78 -5.44 2.93
CA TRP A 33 2.85 -4.48 2.31
C TRP A 33 1.39 -4.87 2.50
N LEU A 34 1.02 -6.12 2.19
CA LEU A 34 -0.37 -6.58 2.28
C LEU A 34 -0.92 -6.53 3.71
N LYS A 35 -0.10 -6.85 4.71
CA LYS A 35 -0.50 -6.74 6.13
C LYS A 35 -0.83 -5.30 6.52
N LEU A 36 -0.06 -4.32 6.06
CA LEU A 36 -0.36 -2.91 6.34
C LEU A 36 -1.67 -2.49 5.68
N GLU A 37 -1.89 -2.87 4.42
CA GLU A 37 -3.14 -2.53 3.72
C GLU A 37 -4.37 -3.22 4.35
N GLU A 38 -4.21 -4.45 4.85
CA GLU A 38 -5.24 -5.15 5.64
C GLU A 38 -5.54 -4.41 6.95
N GLU A 39 -4.51 -4.04 7.72
CA GLU A 39 -4.65 -3.25 8.95
C GLU A 39 -5.42 -1.94 8.66
N ILE A 40 -5.06 -1.21 7.60
CA ILE A 40 -5.75 0.01 7.19
C ILE A 40 -7.22 -0.27 6.84
N ALA A 41 -7.50 -1.35 6.10
CA ALA A 41 -8.86 -1.71 5.69
C ALA A 41 -9.75 -2.08 6.89
N GLU A 42 -9.23 -2.86 7.83
CA GLU A 42 -9.94 -3.20 9.07
C GLU A 42 -10.28 -1.96 9.89
N MET A 43 -9.35 -1.00 9.97
CA MET A 43 -9.55 0.23 10.72
C MET A 43 -10.64 1.10 10.10
N VAL A 44 -10.68 1.21 8.77
CA VAL A 44 -11.74 1.91 8.04
C VAL A 44 -13.10 1.23 8.25
N ASP A 45 -13.16 -0.10 8.16
CA ASP A 45 -14.40 -0.86 8.38
C ASP A 45 -14.91 -0.71 9.82
N ASN A 46 -14.01 -0.77 10.81
CA ASN A 46 -14.35 -0.58 12.22
C ASN A 46 -14.88 0.83 12.50
N GLN A 47 -14.28 1.86 11.92
CA GLN A 47 -14.82 3.23 12.00
C GLN A 47 -16.22 3.33 11.40
N GLN A 48 -16.45 2.73 10.22
CA GLN A 48 -17.78 2.73 9.58
C GLN A 48 -18.83 2.03 10.44
N LYS A 49 -18.48 0.90 11.06
CA LYS A 49 -19.36 0.19 12.00
C LYS A 49 -19.71 1.05 13.21
N LEU A 50 -18.75 1.76 13.80
CA LEU A 50 -19.02 2.71 14.89
C LEU A 50 -19.93 3.85 14.47
N PHE A 51 -19.68 4.49 13.32
CA PHE A 51 -20.54 5.57 12.83
C PHE A 51 -21.98 5.10 12.62
N LYS A 52 -22.16 3.91 12.05
CA LYS A 52 -23.47 3.31 11.88
C LYS A 52 -24.16 3.02 13.21
N TYR A 53 -23.43 2.48 14.19
CA TYR A 53 -23.95 2.24 15.53
C TYR A 53 -24.51 3.53 16.17
N PHE A 54 -23.75 4.64 16.11
CA PHE A 54 -24.19 5.91 16.67
C PHE A 54 -25.35 6.56 15.88
N ASP A 55 -25.37 6.44 14.57
CA ASP A 55 -26.47 6.92 13.72
C ASP A 55 -27.79 6.16 14.02
N ASP A 56 -27.73 4.85 14.16
CA ASP A 56 -28.89 4.02 14.51
C ASP A 56 -29.40 4.32 15.92
N LEU A 57 -28.48 4.51 16.89
CA LEU A 57 -28.81 4.93 18.24
C LEU A 57 -29.49 6.32 18.27
N GLY A 58 -28.97 7.29 17.50
CA GLY A 58 -29.54 8.63 17.39
C GLY A 58 -30.93 8.66 16.74
N LYS A 59 -31.25 7.63 15.93
CA LYS A 59 -32.57 7.40 15.35
C LYS A 59 -33.53 6.63 16.26
N GLY A 60 -33.09 6.28 17.47
CA GLY A 60 -33.90 5.52 18.44
C GLY A 60 -34.10 4.05 18.06
N LYS A 61 -33.23 3.49 17.21
CA LYS A 61 -33.25 2.05 16.92
C LYS A 61 -32.61 1.27 18.07
N GLU A 62 -33.08 0.04 18.25
CA GLU A 62 -32.42 -0.92 19.12
C GLU A 62 -31.09 -1.33 18.49
N VAL A 63 -29.99 -1.12 19.22
CA VAL A 63 -28.63 -1.46 18.79
C VAL A 63 -28.03 -2.49 19.74
N GLY A 64 -27.16 -3.34 19.22
CA GLY A 64 -26.46 -4.38 19.99
C GLY A 64 -25.30 -3.81 20.84
N GLU A 65 -24.25 -4.60 21.00
CA GLU A 65 -23.03 -4.13 21.69
C GLU A 65 -22.24 -3.14 20.83
N ILE A 66 -21.52 -2.23 21.50
CA ILE A 66 -20.61 -1.29 20.85
C ILE A 66 -19.49 -2.11 20.19
N PRO A 67 -19.20 -1.91 18.88
CA PRO A 67 -18.07 -2.55 18.22
C PRO A 67 -16.75 -2.30 18.97
N GLU A 68 -15.98 -3.36 19.25
CA GLU A 68 -14.60 -3.19 19.69
C GLU A 68 -13.76 -2.60 18.55
N THR A 69 -13.03 -1.53 18.84
CA THR A 69 -12.17 -0.86 17.87
C THR A 69 -10.81 -0.54 18.45
N THR A 70 -9.77 -0.78 17.67
CA THR A 70 -8.45 -0.19 17.91
C THR A 70 -8.46 1.30 17.57
N ALA A 71 -7.58 2.07 18.22
CA ALA A 71 -7.44 3.50 17.89
C ALA A 71 -7.03 3.65 16.42
N PRO A 72 -7.71 4.50 15.64
CA PRO A 72 -7.37 4.68 14.25
C PRO A 72 -5.98 5.31 14.10
N LEU A 73 -5.18 4.84 13.14
CA LEU A 73 -3.98 5.52 12.69
C LEU A 73 -4.44 6.81 12.02
N SER A 74 -3.70 7.87 12.28
CA SER A 74 -3.84 9.11 11.53
C SER A 74 -3.41 8.91 10.08
N ASP A 75 -3.93 9.74 9.18
CA ASP A 75 -3.50 9.75 7.77
C ASP A 75 -1.98 9.92 7.62
N ILE A 76 -1.36 10.67 8.53
CA ILE A 76 0.09 10.87 8.59
C ILE A 76 0.79 9.55 8.92
N GLU A 77 0.37 8.83 9.97
CA GLU A 77 0.99 7.55 10.32
C GLU A 77 0.82 6.50 9.21
N ILE A 78 -0.34 6.47 8.55
CA ILE A 78 -0.57 5.61 7.39
C ILE A 78 0.41 5.95 6.27
N PHE A 79 0.56 7.25 5.97
CA PHE A 79 1.46 7.75 4.95
C PHE A 79 2.93 7.39 5.27
N GLU A 80 3.39 7.64 6.50
CA GLU A 80 4.75 7.34 6.92
C GLU A 80 5.07 5.83 6.84
N ARG A 81 4.14 4.97 7.30
CA ARG A 81 4.30 3.52 7.21
C ARG A 81 4.36 3.03 5.77
N ARG A 82 3.54 3.60 4.88
CA ARG A 82 3.60 3.31 3.43
C ARG A 82 4.94 3.71 2.83
N ILE A 83 5.44 4.91 3.12
CA ILE A 83 6.76 5.37 2.63
C ILE A 83 7.85 4.40 3.07
N GLN A 84 7.86 4.03 4.35
CA GLN A 84 8.87 3.12 4.88
C GLN A 84 8.83 1.77 4.16
N LEU A 85 7.65 1.18 3.98
CA LEU A 85 7.54 -0.08 3.24
C LEU A 85 7.98 0.06 1.79
N ILE A 86 7.64 1.17 1.12
CA ILE A 86 8.09 1.43 -0.26
C ILE A 86 9.61 1.49 -0.32
N ALA A 87 10.27 2.20 0.60
CA ALA A 87 11.72 2.21 0.69
C ALA A 87 12.28 0.78 0.82
N ASP A 88 11.68 -0.02 1.71
CA ASP A 88 12.11 -1.40 1.95
C ASP A 88 11.90 -2.32 0.74
N LEU A 89 10.95 -2.03 -0.17
CA LEU A 89 10.75 -2.79 -1.41
C LEU A 89 11.99 -2.76 -2.32
N PHE A 90 12.70 -1.64 -2.36
CA PHE A 90 13.88 -1.48 -3.20
C PHE A 90 15.12 -2.07 -2.54
N ASP A 91 15.97 -2.73 -3.32
CA ASP A 91 17.27 -3.20 -2.84
C ASP A 91 18.35 -2.10 -2.93
N ASN A 92 18.07 -1.04 -3.70
CA ASN A 92 18.96 0.12 -3.79
C ASN A 92 18.86 0.97 -2.51
N LYS A 93 20.00 1.07 -1.80
CA LYS A 93 20.15 1.83 -0.55
C LYS A 93 19.92 3.33 -0.66
N GLU A 94 19.88 3.87 -1.88
CA GLU A 94 19.55 5.29 -2.12
C GLU A 94 18.04 5.56 -2.00
N VAL A 95 17.20 4.53 -2.11
CA VAL A 95 15.75 4.65 -1.91
C VAL A 95 15.46 4.51 -0.41
N THR A 96 15.60 5.61 0.31
CA THR A 96 15.34 5.68 1.75
C THR A 96 14.01 6.38 2.04
N TYR A 97 13.53 6.25 3.27
CA TYR A 97 12.37 7.01 3.77
C TYR A 97 12.52 8.51 3.50
N ASP A 98 13.65 9.11 3.91
CA ASP A 98 13.91 10.54 3.74
C ASP A 98 13.97 10.94 2.26
N ALA A 99 14.63 10.12 1.43
CA ALA A 99 14.73 10.39 0.00
C ALA A 99 13.37 10.36 -0.68
N LEU A 100 12.48 9.45 -0.28
CA LEU A 100 11.10 9.41 -0.76
C LEU A 100 10.31 10.62 -0.25
N LEU A 101 10.41 10.93 1.04
CA LEU A 101 9.68 12.05 1.68
C LEU A 101 10.02 13.40 1.05
N ASP A 102 11.30 13.63 0.74
CA ASP A 102 11.78 14.81 0.02
C ASP A 102 11.15 14.96 -1.40
N ASN A 103 10.59 13.89 -1.96
CA ASN A 103 9.96 13.83 -3.27
C ASN A 103 8.41 13.67 -3.17
N ALA A 104 7.80 14.11 -2.06
CA ALA A 104 6.40 13.90 -1.68
C ALA A 104 5.34 14.11 -2.79
N ASN A 105 5.57 15.03 -3.74
CA ASN A 105 4.63 15.31 -4.84
C ASN A 105 4.38 14.10 -5.78
N ALA A 106 5.20 13.04 -5.71
CA ALA A 106 5.01 11.82 -6.49
C ALA A 106 4.52 10.62 -5.66
N MET A 107 4.26 10.79 -4.36
CA MET A 107 4.06 9.67 -3.43
C MET A 107 2.75 8.91 -3.68
N ASP A 108 1.64 9.62 -3.91
CA ASP A 108 0.34 8.99 -4.19
C ASP A 108 0.41 8.09 -5.43
N LYS A 109 1.08 8.57 -6.47
CA LYS A 109 1.31 7.79 -7.69
C LYS A 109 2.20 6.57 -7.40
N LEU A 110 3.25 6.74 -6.61
CA LEU A 110 4.15 5.66 -6.26
C LEU A 110 3.44 4.56 -5.44
N ILE A 111 2.56 4.93 -4.51
CA ILE A 111 1.72 3.99 -3.75
C ILE A 111 0.85 3.17 -4.72
N VAL A 112 0.18 3.82 -5.67
CA VAL A 112 -0.65 3.13 -6.68
C VAL A 112 0.19 2.20 -7.56
N ASP A 113 1.35 2.67 -8.02
CA ASP A 113 2.27 1.86 -8.84
C ASP A 113 2.74 0.61 -8.06
N VAL A 114 3.03 0.76 -6.77
CA VAL A 114 3.39 -0.36 -5.88
C VAL A 114 2.24 -1.35 -5.72
N GLN A 115 1.03 -0.88 -5.41
CA GLN A 115 -0.15 -1.74 -5.30
C GLN A 115 -0.36 -2.54 -6.60
N GLU A 116 -0.30 -1.88 -7.75
CA GLU A 116 -0.49 -2.53 -9.04
C GLU A 116 0.59 -3.59 -9.32
N ILE A 117 1.85 -3.28 -9.03
CA ILE A 117 2.97 -4.21 -9.27
C ILE A 117 2.90 -5.40 -8.32
N VAL A 118 2.67 -5.17 -7.04
CA VAL A 118 2.57 -6.20 -6.02
C VAL A 118 1.44 -7.19 -6.35
N MET A 119 0.26 -6.68 -6.68
CA MET A 119 -0.89 -7.52 -7.05
C MET A 119 -0.64 -8.29 -8.34
N ASN A 120 0.01 -7.67 -9.33
CA ASN A 120 0.25 -8.32 -10.62
C ASN A 120 1.43 -9.30 -10.66
N GLN A 121 2.42 -9.14 -9.76
CA GLN A 121 3.60 -10.01 -9.76
C GLN A 121 3.24 -11.46 -9.39
N TYR A 122 2.18 -11.65 -8.61
CA TYR A 122 1.72 -12.95 -8.13
C TYR A 122 0.37 -13.39 -8.70
N SER A 123 -0.31 -12.56 -9.50
CA SER A 123 -1.60 -12.90 -10.12
C SER A 123 -1.53 -13.83 -11.33
N LYS A 124 -0.36 -14.39 -11.68
CA LYS A 124 -0.26 -15.42 -12.72
C LYS A 124 -0.67 -16.79 -12.19
N ALA A 125 -1.96 -16.96 -11.99
CA ALA A 125 -2.62 -18.25 -11.85
C ALA A 125 -4.04 -18.18 -12.43
N ASP A 126 -4.16 -17.81 -13.71
CA ASP A 126 -5.24 -18.35 -14.52
C ASP A 126 -4.61 -18.98 -15.76
N GLY A 127 -4.55 -20.30 -15.72
CA GLY A 127 -4.11 -21.13 -16.81
C GLY A 127 -5.02 -20.88 -18.01
N SER A 128 -4.41 -20.54 -19.13
CA SER A 128 -4.97 -20.86 -20.42
C SER A 128 -5.37 -22.34 -20.41
N ASN A 129 -6.67 -22.63 -20.32
CA ASN A 129 -7.23 -23.85 -20.85
C ASN A 129 -7.06 -23.77 -22.37
N ASP A 130 -5.85 -24.10 -22.83
CA ASP A 130 -5.62 -24.56 -24.18
C ASP A 130 -6.23 -25.96 -24.25
N SER A 131 -7.54 -26.01 -24.50
CA SER A 131 -8.21 -27.25 -24.89
C SER A 131 -7.69 -27.61 -26.27
N GLY A 132 -6.58 -28.35 -26.28
CA GLY A 132 -6.21 -29.19 -27.41
C GLY A 132 -7.44 -30.00 -27.80
N LYS A 133 -7.97 -29.71 -28.98
CA LYS A 133 -8.79 -30.66 -29.72
C LYS A 133 -7.92 -31.19 -30.84
N ASP A 134 -7.49 -32.42 -30.62
CA ASP A 134 -7.17 -33.39 -31.68
C ASP A 134 -8.34 -33.53 -32.66
#